data_AF-X1RRA4-F1
#
_entry.id   AF-X1RRA4-F1
#
_cell.length_a   1.000
_cell.length_b   1.000
_cell.length_c   1.000
_cell.angle_alpha   90.00
_cell.angle_beta   90.00
_cell.angle_gamma   90.00
#
_symmetry.space_group_name_H-M   'P 1'
#
loop_
_entity.id
_entity.type
_entity.pdbx_description
1 polymer ?
#
loop_
_entity_poly.entity_id
_entity_poly.type
_entity_poly.pdbx_seq_one_letter_code
_entity_poly.pdbx_strand_id
1 'polypeptide(L)'
;MKENEIAWDLSEIFSGHDDPRISKTMDSLHKQVEDFVKTYKGKINLPNFSAKDLYELFKKQEEFYVNLEELALFSHRSYDANMTIPELEALKNKIDDFNTNTSKKLAFFELEIGKLVDSRKELVDDPI
;
A
#
# COMPACT_ATOMS: atom_id res chain seq x y z
N MET A 1 -24.55 33.18 -9.17
CA MET A 1 -23.87 32.38 -10.21
C MET A 1 -23.24 31.22 -9.47
N LYS A 2 -23.70 29.98 -9.66
CA LYS A 2 -22.98 28.83 -9.08
C LYS A 2 -21.72 28.70 -9.93
N GLU A 3 -20.58 29.11 -9.40
CA GLU A 3 -19.30 28.72 -9.98
C GLU A 3 -19.31 27.20 -10.04
N ASN A 4 -19.22 26.64 -11.25
CA ASN A 4 -18.83 25.25 -11.39
C ASN A 4 -17.37 25.21 -10.94
N GLU A 5 -17.15 24.94 -9.64
CA GLU A 5 -15.83 24.60 -9.13
C GLU A 5 -15.30 23.44 -9.98
N ILE A 6 -14.11 23.64 -10.56
CA ILE A 6 -13.39 22.57 -11.25
C ILE A 6 -12.93 21.61 -10.16
N ALA A 7 -13.78 20.64 -9.82
CA ALA A 7 -13.47 19.58 -8.89
C ALA A 7 -12.84 18.40 -9.65
N TRP A 8 -11.86 17.75 -9.02
CA TRP A 8 -11.29 16.50 -9.51
C TRP A 8 -12.36 15.42 -9.32
N ASP A 9 -12.69 14.70 -10.39
CA ASP A 9 -13.58 13.55 -10.28
C ASP A 9 -12.80 12.35 -9.74
N LEU A 10 -13.01 12.04 -8.46
CA LEU A 10 -12.39 10.93 -7.75
C LEU A 10 -13.31 9.69 -7.69
N SER A 11 -14.49 9.74 -8.31
CA SER A 11 -15.50 8.68 -8.22
C SER A 11 -15.06 7.34 -8.82
N GLU A 12 -14.11 7.39 -9.76
CA GLU A 12 -13.43 6.22 -10.32
C GLU A 12 -12.66 5.43 -9.26
N ILE A 13 -12.14 6.10 -8.21
CA ILE A 13 -11.46 5.44 -7.08
C ILE A 13 -12.50 5.01 -6.04
N PHE A 14 -13.18 5.99 -5.42
CA PHE A 14 -14.25 5.78 -4.45
C PHE A 14 -15.35 6.82 -4.65
N SER A 15 -16.61 6.43 -4.45
CA SER A 15 -17.76 7.32 -4.71
C SER A 15 -17.94 8.42 -3.66
N GLY A 16 -17.28 8.31 -2.51
CA GLY A 16 -17.44 9.20 -1.36
C GLY A 16 -16.75 8.65 -0.12
N HIS A 17 -16.79 9.40 0.98
CA HIS A 17 -16.11 9.02 2.23
C HIS A 17 -16.70 7.77 2.92
N ASP A 18 -17.94 7.43 2.57
CA ASP A 18 -18.73 6.31 3.10
C ASP A 18 -18.81 5.14 2.12
N ASP A 19 -18.04 5.18 1.02
CA ASP A 19 -18.01 4.08 0.05
C ASP A 19 -17.58 2.78 0.75
N PRO A 20 -18.41 1.72 0.73
CA PRO A 20 -18.10 0.46 1.40
C PRO A 20 -16.89 -0.26 0.79
N ARG A 21 -16.42 0.14 -0.39
CA ARG A 21 -15.17 -0.36 -0.96
C ARG A 21 -13.96 0.06 -0.12
N ILE A 22 -13.99 1.22 0.54
CA ILE A 22 -12.88 1.69 1.39
C ILE A 22 -12.59 0.68 2.51
N SER A 23 -13.62 0.30 3.28
CA SER A 23 -13.45 -0.66 4.37
C SER A 23 -13.05 -2.05 3.86
N LYS A 24 -13.62 -2.51 2.74
CA LYS A 24 -13.23 -3.78 2.10
C LYS A 24 -11.77 -3.77 1.66
N THR A 25 -11.28 -2.68 1.07
CA THR A 25 -9.89 -2.54 0.66
C THR A 25 -8.97 -2.53 1.88
N MET A 26 -9.30 -1.79 2.94
CA MET A 26 -8.53 -1.80 4.19
C MET A 26 -8.45 -3.20 4.81
N ASP A 27 -9.55 -3.95 4.86
CA ASP A 27 -9.60 -5.31 5.39
C ASP A 27 -8.76 -6.29 4.53
N SER A 28 -8.80 -6.13 3.21
CA SER A 28 -7.98 -6.90 2.28
C SER A 28 -6.49 -6.63 2.50
N LEU A 29 -6.10 -5.36 2.54
CA LEU A 29 -4.73 -4.93 2.80
C LEU A 29 -4.22 -5.44 4.15
N HIS A 30 -5.06 -5.38 5.20
CA HIS A 30 -4.70 -5.91 6.51
C HIS A 30 -4.34 -7.40 6.44
N LYS A 31 -5.16 -8.21 5.75
CA LYS A 31 -4.87 -9.65 5.57
C LYS A 31 -3.59 -9.88 4.79
N GLN A 32 -3.37 -9.12 3.71
CA GLN A 32 -2.15 -9.20 2.91
C GLN A 32 -0.90 -8.87 3.75
N VAL A 33 -0.95 -7.86 4.62
CA VAL A 33 0.16 -7.55 5.55
C VAL A 33 0.47 -8.73 6.47
N GLU A 34 -0.54 -9.33 7.07
CA GLU A 34 -0.34 -10.50 7.95
C GLU A 34 0.24 -11.69 7.18
N ASP A 35 -0.24 -11.93 5.95
CA ASP A 35 0.29 -12.97 5.07
C ASP A 35 1.74 -12.69 4.65
N PHE A 36 2.10 -11.43 4.36
CA PHE A 36 3.48 -11.04 4.07
C PHE A 36 4.40 -11.32 5.25
N VAL A 37 4.00 -10.87 6.45
CA VAL A 37 4.77 -11.08 7.67
C VAL A 37 4.96 -12.57 7.94
N LYS A 38 3.89 -13.37 7.85
CA LYS A 38 3.96 -14.82 8.06
C LYS A 38 4.82 -15.53 7.01
N THR A 39 4.72 -15.11 5.76
CA THR A 39 5.32 -15.81 4.62
C THR A 39 6.80 -15.48 4.45
N TYR A 40 7.19 -14.21 4.63
CA TYR A 40 8.51 -13.72 4.22
C TYR A 40 9.40 -13.22 5.36
N LYS A 41 8.85 -12.73 6.48
CA LYS A 41 9.66 -12.16 7.56
C LYS A 41 10.63 -13.20 8.14
N GLY A 42 11.91 -12.85 8.15
CA GLY A 42 13.01 -13.72 8.59
C GLY A 42 13.37 -14.85 7.62
N LYS A 43 12.77 -14.89 6.42
CA LYS A 43 12.94 -15.98 5.45
C LYS A 43 13.60 -15.54 4.15
N ILE A 44 13.60 -14.25 3.83
CA ILE A 44 14.15 -13.71 2.57
C ILE A 44 15.66 -13.96 2.46
N ASN A 45 16.38 -13.94 3.58
CA ASN A 45 17.82 -14.15 3.62
C ASN A 45 18.23 -15.63 3.76
N LEU A 46 17.29 -16.58 3.68
CA LEU A 46 17.63 -18.00 3.70
C LEU A 46 18.35 -18.40 2.40
N PRO A 47 19.32 -19.33 2.45
CA PRO A 47 20.12 -19.69 1.26
C PRO A 47 19.30 -20.19 0.07
N ASN A 48 18.13 -20.78 0.31
CA ASN A 48 17.24 -21.31 -0.71
C ASN A 48 16.25 -20.28 -1.27
N PHE A 49 16.23 -19.04 -0.78
CA PHE A 49 15.40 -17.98 -1.34
C PHE A 49 15.95 -17.60 -2.72
N SER A 50 15.15 -17.77 -3.77
CA SER A 50 15.57 -17.67 -5.17
C SER A 50 15.14 -16.36 -5.84
N ALA A 51 15.66 -16.09 -7.04
CA ALA A 51 15.21 -14.96 -7.87
C ALA A 51 13.70 -15.04 -8.18
N LYS A 52 13.20 -16.26 -8.42
CA LYS A 52 11.76 -16.51 -8.59
C LYS A 52 10.94 -16.16 -7.34
N ASP A 53 11.44 -16.49 -6.14
CA ASP A 53 10.74 -16.14 -4.90
C ASP A 53 10.68 -14.61 -4.70
N LEU A 54 11.76 -13.92 -5.07
CA LEU A 54 11.83 -12.45 -5.04
C LEU A 54 10.86 -11.83 -6.05
N TYR A 55 10.81 -12.35 -7.27
CA TYR A 55 9.87 -11.92 -8.31
C TYR A 55 8.40 -12.09 -7.89
N GLU A 56 8.04 -13.25 -7.35
CA GLU A 56 6.68 -13.50 -6.85
C GLU A 56 6.34 -12.63 -5.62
N LEU A 57 7.34 -12.29 -4.79
CA LEU A 57 7.17 -11.31 -3.73
C LEU A 57 6.88 -9.91 -4.30
N PHE A 58 7.67 -9.45 -5.28
CA PHE A 58 7.49 -8.12 -5.87
C PHE A 58 6.13 -7.94 -6.55
N LYS A 59 5.64 -8.93 -7.30
CA LYS A 59 4.27 -8.88 -7.85
C LYS A 59 3.21 -8.64 -6.79
N LYS A 60 3.29 -9.38 -5.69
CA LYS A 60 2.36 -9.20 -4.57
C LYS A 60 2.51 -7.83 -3.94
N GLN A 61 3.74 -7.34 -3.79
CA GLN A 61 3.98 -5.99 -3.25
C GLN A 61 3.41 -4.91 -4.17
N GLU A 62 3.55 -5.03 -5.49
CA GLU A 62 2.98 -4.09 -6.46
C GLU A 62 1.44 -4.04 -6.34
N GLU A 63 0.78 -5.20 -6.38
CA GLU A 63 -0.68 -5.29 -6.20
C GLU A 63 -1.13 -4.69 -4.85
N PHE A 64 -0.36 -4.94 -3.80
CA PHE A 64 -0.61 -4.39 -2.47
C PHE A 64 -0.49 -2.86 -2.44
N TYR A 65 0.61 -2.32 -2.98
CA TYR A 65 0.89 -0.89 -2.92
C TYR A 65 -0.06 -0.07 -3.80
N VAL A 66 -0.51 -0.59 -4.95
CA VAL A 66 -1.55 0.06 -5.77
C VAL A 66 -2.81 0.35 -4.93
N ASN A 67 -3.33 -0.67 -4.24
CA ASN A 67 -4.53 -0.52 -3.42
C ASN A 67 -4.31 0.41 -2.21
N LEU A 68 -3.12 0.39 -1.60
CA LEU A 68 -2.77 1.28 -0.49
C LEU A 68 -2.66 2.74 -0.96
N GLU A 69 -2.06 2.96 -2.12
CA GLU A 69 -1.92 4.27 -2.74
C GLU A 69 -3.26 4.86 -3.17
N GLU A 70 -4.18 4.05 -3.71
CA GLU A 70 -5.53 4.52 -4.05
C GLU A 70 -6.30 5.02 -2.82
N LEU A 71 -6.21 4.33 -1.68
CA LEU A 71 -6.78 4.81 -0.41
C LEU A 71 -6.16 6.15 0.03
N ALA A 72 -4.82 6.22 0.01
CA ALA A 72 -4.11 7.43 0.41
C ALA A 72 -4.45 8.60 -0.53
N LEU A 73 -4.41 8.38 -1.85
CA LEU A 73 -4.74 9.36 -2.87
C LEU A 73 -6.16 9.88 -2.69
N PHE A 74 -7.15 8.99 -2.62
CA PHE A 74 -8.54 9.41 -2.47
C PHE A 74 -8.76 10.23 -1.21
N SER A 75 -8.26 9.77 -0.06
CA SER A 75 -8.52 10.42 1.22
C SER A 75 -7.84 11.78 1.35
N HIS A 76 -6.59 11.90 0.92
CA HIS A 76 -5.86 13.17 0.90
C HIS A 76 -6.48 14.13 -0.12
N ARG A 77 -6.75 13.70 -1.35
CA ARG A 77 -7.33 14.58 -2.38
C ARG A 77 -8.74 15.03 -2.06
N SER A 78 -9.56 14.16 -1.46
CA SER A 78 -10.90 14.54 -1.02
C SER A 78 -10.82 15.61 0.07
N TYR A 79 -9.94 15.42 1.07
CA TYR A 79 -9.71 16.42 2.12
C TYR A 79 -9.16 17.74 1.55
N ASP A 80 -8.15 17.68 0.67
CA ASP A 80 -7.56 18.86 0.04
C ASP A 80 -8.59 19.66 -0.77
N ALA A 81 -9.55 18.97 -1.40
CA ALA A 81 -10.62 19.60 -2.17
C ALA A 81 -11.59 20.38 -1.28
N ASN A 82 -11.87 19.91 -0.05
CA ASN A 82 -12.67 20.66 0.91
C ASN A 82 -12.33 20.28 2.36
N MET A 83 -11.43 21.06 2.96
CA MET A 83 -10.94 20.85 4.33
C MET A 83 -11.95 21.18 5.42
N THR A 84 -13.14 21.69 5.09
CA THR A 84 -14.17 22.08 6.07
C THR A 84 -15.14 20.95 6.41
N ILE A 85 -15.06 19.82 5.69
CA ILE A 85 -15.93 18.64 5.88
C ILE A 85 -15.27 17.69 6.90
N PRO A 86 -15.81 17.55 8.13
CA PRO A 86 -15.19 16.73 9.19
C PRO A 86 -15.03 15.25 8.81
N GLU A 87 -15.93 14.71 7.99
CA GLU A 87 -15.89 13.32 7.53
C GLU A 87 -14.67 13.03 6.64
N LEU A 88 -14.23 14.02 5.84
CA LEU A 88 -13.04 13.89 4.99
C LEU A 88 -11.76 13.94 5.82
N GLU A 89 -11.70 14.81 6.84
CA GLU A 89 -10.60 14.84 7.79
C GLU A 89 -10.50 13.52 8.57
N ALA A 90 -11.63 13.00 9.07
CA ALA A 90 -11.68 11.73 9.78
C ALA A 90 -11.22 10.56 8.91
N LEU A 91 -11.64 10.52 7.64
CA LEU A 91 -11.21 9.50 6.69
C LEU A 91 -9.70 9.57 6.43
N LYS A 92 -9.16 10.76 6.14
CA LYS A 92 -7.73 10.98 5.94
C LYS A 92 -6.92 10.50 7.15
N ASN A 93 -7.29 10.92 8.36
CA ASN A 93 -6.57 10.54 9.58
C ASN A 93 -6.61 9.02 9.82
N LYS A 94 -7.76 8.39 9.56
CA LYS A 94 -7.91 6.93 9.64
C LYS A 94 -6.97 6.20 8.67
N ILE A 95 -6.85 6.70 7.43
CA ILE A 95 -5.98 6.10 6.41
C ILE A 95 -4.50 6.38 6.71
N ASP A 96 -4.15 7.55 7.24
CA ASP A 96 -2.79 7.87 7.71
C ASP A 96 -2.35 6.92 8.84
N ASP A 97 -3.22 6.67 9.81
CA ASP A 97 -2.96 5.71 10.90
C ASP A 97 -2.80 4.28 10.36
N PHE A 98 -3.66 3.88 9.43
CA PHE A 98 -3.57 2.58 8.78
C PHE A 98 -2.25 2.42 8.01
N ASN A 99 -1.87 3.42 7.20
CA ASN A 99 -0.63 3.43 6.44
C ASN A 99 0.58 3.36 7.37
N THR A 100 0.61 4.21 8.42
CA THR A 100 1.69 4.23 9.41
C THR A 100 1.89 2.86 10.08
N ASN A 101 0.80 2.19 10.46
CA ASN A 101 0.88 0.86 11.07
C ASN A 101 1.32 -0.21 10.06
N THR A 102 0.86 -0.13 8.82
CA THR A 102 1.25 -0.99 7.72
C THR A 102 2.75 -0.86 7.42
N SER A 103 3.27 0.35 7.24
CA SER A 103 4.69 0.60 6.97
C SER A 103 5.58 0.03 8.07
N LYS A 104 5.21 0.20 9.34
CA LYS A 104 5.95 -0.38 10.48
C LYS A 104 6.03 -1.91 10.40
N LYS A 105 4.92 -2.57 10.04
CA LYS A 105 4.87 -4.04 9.91
C LYS A 105 5.69 -4.55 8.73
N LEU A 106 5.73 -3.79 7.64
CA LEU A 106 6.42 -4.15 6.39
C LEU A 106 7.85 -3.64 6.28
N ALA A 107 8.36 -2.88 7.26
CA ALA A 107 9.73 -2.34 7.26
C ALA A 107 10.83 -3.41 7.11
N PHE A 108 10.54 -4.68 7.43
CA PHE A 108 11.48 -5.77 7.22
C PHE A 108 11.79 -6.02 5.75
N PHE A 109 10.92 -5.66 4.81
CA PHE A 109 11.18 -5.87 3.38
C PHE A 109 12.42 -5.11 2.94
N GLU A 110 12.52 -3.82 3.22
CA GLU A 110 13.68 -3.00 2.85
C GLU A 110 14.98 -3.57 3.44
N LEU A 111 14.95 -3.93 4.73
CA LEU A 111 16.11 -4.47 5.44
C LEU A 111 16.54 -5.84 4.91
N GLU A 112 15.59 -6.75 4.73
CA GLU A 112 15.89 -8.12 4.34
C GLU A 112 16.23 -8.24 2.86
N ILE A 113 15.51 -7.54 1.98
CA ILE A 113 15.78 -7.52 0.54
C ILE A 113 17.08 -6.78 0.26
N GLY A 114 17.32 -5.64 0.92
CA GLY A 114 18.57 -4.90 0.79
C GLY A 114 19.79 -5.75 1.15
N LYS A 115 19.72 -6.49 2.27
CA LYS A 115 20.78 -7.43 2.67
C LYS A 115 20.95 -8.57 1.67
N LEU A 116 19.84 -9.09 1.15
CA LEU A 116 19.83 -10.18 0.18
C LEU A 116 20.59 -9.78 -1.10
N VAL A 117 20.21 -8.66 -1.71
CA VAL A 117 20.79 -8.21 -3.00
C VAL A 117 22.23 -7.72 -2.84
N ASP A 118 22.60 -7.19 -1.67
CA ASP A 118 24.00 -6.84 -1.37
C ASP A 118 24.89 -8.09 -1.32
N SER A 119 24.39 -9.16 -0.70
CA SER A 119 25.13 -10.42 -0.52
C SER A 119 25.12 -11.33 -1.75
N ARG A 120 24.05 -11.27 -2.56
CA ARG A 120 23.79 -12.15 -3.71
C ARG A 120 23.41 -11.32 -4.94
N LYS A 121 24.40 -10.61 -5.49
CA LYS A 121 24.21 -9.69 -6.64
C LYS A 121 23.73 -10.42 -7.88
N GLU A 122 24.05 -11.71 -8.02
CA GLU A 122 23.60 -12.55 -9.12
C GLU A 122 22.07 -12.67 -9.24
N LEU A 123 21.33 -12.39 -8.16
CA LEU A 123 19.86 -12.37 -8.19
C LEU A 123 19.29 -11.18 -8.99
N VAL A 124 20.06 -10.11 -9.13
CA VAL A 124 19.65 -8.91 -9.90
C VAL A 124 19.85 -9.11 -11.40
N ASP A 125 20.85 -9.91 -11.77
CA ASP A 125 21.18 -10.23 -13.16
C ASP A 125 20.38 -11.43 -13.71
N ASP A 126 19.52 -12.04 -12.87
CA ASP A 126 18.69 -13.17 -13.26
C ASP A 126 17.65 -12.73 -14.32
N PRO A 127 17.54 -13.42 -15.47
CA PRO A 127 16.68 -13.00 -16.57
C PRO A 127 15.17 -13.29 -16.38
N ILE A 128 14.76 -13.85 -15.24
CA ILE A 128 13.37 -14.18 -14.90
C ILE A 128 12.50 -12.93 -14.73
#